data_AF-A0A6A6L586-F1
#
_entry.id   AF-A0A6A6L586-F1
#
_cell.length_a   1.000
_cell.length_b   1.000
_cell.length_c   1.000
_cell.angle_alpha   90.00
_cell.angle_beta   90.00
_cell.angle_gamma   90.00
#
_symmetry.space_group_name_H-M   'P 1'
#
loop_
_entity.id
_entity.type
_entity.pdbx_description
1 polymer ?
#
loop_
_entity_poly.entity_id
_entity_poly.type
_entity_poly.pdbx_seq_one_letter_code
_entity_poly.pdbx_strand_id
1 'polypeptide(L)'
;MIQTAICLRQEKVFNLIYGAGKWKYLMISGLDKHNNNILHLAAKLAPPNRLAQISGAALQMQKELQWYKEVESIVDPSYKLDLNHDGEKPSELFTNSHKQLMEEAEKWTKGIAHSSTVVGALIITIMFTAAFTVHTQDSGYPIFLHKKAFKVFITADAVSLFAALLRHDDSLLCYSYNNA
;
A
#
# COMPACT_ATOMS: atom_id res chain seq x y z
N MET A 1 18.25 6.08 -21.69
CA MET A 1 17.35 4.92 -21.90
C MET A 1 16.74 4.44 -20.58
N ILE A 2 17.55 4.16 -19.55
CA ILE A 2 17.06 3.61 -18.26
C ILE A 2 16.38 4.65 -17.38
N GLN A 3 16.98 5.83 -17.26
CA GLN A 3 16.37 6.98 -16.59
C GLN A 3 14.94 7.24 -17.11
N THR A 4 14.77 7.19 -18.44
CA THR A 4 13.46 7.33 -19.10
C THR A 4 12.50 6.19 -18.74
N ALA A 5 12.96 4.94 -18.71
CA ALA A 5 12.15 3.80 -18.32
C ALA A 5 11.61 3.94 -16.87
N ILE A 6 12.41 4.50 -15.96
CA ILE A 6 12.05 4.69 -14.56
C ILE A 6 11.02 5.80 -14.38
N CYS A 7 11.22 6.93 -15.07
CA CYS A 7 10.23 8.00 -15.08
C CYS A 7 8.89 7.52 -15.65
N LEU A 8 8.89 6.62 -16.65
CA LEU A 8 7.68 6.07 -17.28
C LEU A 8 7.09 4.85 -16.54
N ARG A 9 7.64 4.48 -15.36
CA ARG A 9 7.22 3.29 -14.59
C ARG A 9 7.23 2.00 -15.42
N GLN A 10 8.21 1.82 -16.30
CA GLN A 10 8.31 0.65 -17.18
C GLN A 10 8.93 -0.54 -16.45
N GLU A 11 8.16 -1.16 -15.55
CA GLU A 11 8.57 -2.30 -14.72
C GLU A 11 9.22 -3.42 -15.53
N LYS A 12 8.68 -3.77 -16.70
CA LYS A 12 9.23 -4.83 -17.57
C LYS A 12 10.65 -4.52 -18.06
N VAL A 13 10.89 -3.27 -18.44
CA VAL A 13 12.20 -2.82 -18.92
C VAL A 13 13.19 -2.79 -17.76
N PHE A 14 12.75 -2.28 -16.61
CA PHE A 14 13.54 -2.26 -15.37
C PHE A 14 13.93 -3.67 -14.92
N ASN A 15 12.99 -4.62 -14.89
CA ASN A 15 13.24 -6.01 -14.52
C ASN A 15 14.19 -6.72 -15.50
N LEU A 16 14.11 -6.41 -16.79
CA LEU A 16 15.01 -6.95 -17.80
C LEU A 16 16.45 -6.43 -17.62
N ILE A 17 16.61 -5.16 -17.27
CA ILE A 17 17.90 -4.55 -16.94
C ILE A 17 18.45 -5.14 -15.64
N TYR A 18 17.59 -5.37 -14.64
CA TYR A 18 17.97 -6.03 -13.40
C TYR A 18 18.54 -7.43 -13.66
N GLY A 19 17.94 -8.19 -14.59
CA GLY A 19 18.43 -9.50 -15.00
C GLY A 19 19.76 -9.49 -15.78
N ALA A 20 20.26 -8.33 -16.20
CA ALA A 20 21.46 -8.21 -17.04
C ALA A 20 22.81 -8.30 -16.28
N GLY A 21 22.80 -8.60 -14.98
CA GLY A 21 23.99 -8.89 -14.18
C GLY A 21 24.93 -7.69 -14.01
N LYS A 22 26.23 -7.84 -14.32
CA LYS A 22 27.28 -6.82 -14.06
C LYS A 22 27.06 -5.48 -14.75
N TRP A 23 26.28 -5.44 -15.83
CA TRP A 23 25.93 -4.21 -16.55
C TRP A 23 24.99 -3.30 -15.75
N LYS A 24 24.30 -3.84 -14.74
CA LYS A 24 23.41 -3.10 -13.84
C LYS A 24 24.10 -1.88 -13.21
N TYR A 25 25.35 -2.00 -12.78
CA TYR A 25 26.04 -0.91 -12.08
C TYR A 25 26.33 0.28 -12.99
N LEU A 26 26.79 0.04 -14.23
CA LEU A 26 27.05 1.08 -15.23
C LEU A 26 25.77 1.83 -15.64
N MET A 27 24.64 1.12 -15.58
CA MET A 27 23.32 1.59 -15.94
C MET A 27 22.65 2.43 -14.83
N ILE A 28 23.00 2.15 -13.56
CA ILE A 28 22.46 2.82 -12.36
C ILE A 28 23.29 4.04 -11.95
N SER A 29 24.59 4.06 -12.25
CA SER A 29 25.52 5.12 -11.82
C SER A 29 25.40 6.44 -12.58
N GLY A 30 24.45 6.56 -13.51
CA GLY A 30 24.27 7.76 -14.32
C GLY A 30 23.40 8.81 -13.62
N LEU A 31 23.96 10.00 -13.41
CA LEU A 31 23.21 11.19 -12.98
C LEU A 31 22.52 11.85 -14.18
N ASP A 32 21.37 12.49 -13.95
CA ASP A 32 20.77 13.36 -14.96
C ASP A 32 21.41 14.77 -14.95
N LYS A 33 20.97 15.63 -15.87
CA LYS A 33 21.43 17.03 -15.99
C LYS A 33 21.17 17.92 -14.76
N HIS A 34 20.37 17.44 -13.81
CA HIS A 34 20.00 18.12 -12.56
C HIS A 34 20.63 17.44 -11.34
N ASN A 35 21.65 16.59 -11.54
CA ASN A 35 22.27 15.79 -10.48
C ASN A 35 21.29 14.82 -9.79
N ASN A 36 20.18 14.45 -10.45
CA ASN A 36 19.28 13.43 -9.94
C ASN A 36 19.91 12.06 -10.20
N ASN A 37 20.16 11.32 -9.14
CA ASN A 37 20.40 9.89 -9.23
C ASN A 37 19.09 9.14 -9.55
N ILE A 38 19.21 7.82 -9.74
CA ILE A 38 18.07 6.96 -10.08
C ILE A 38 16.91 7.01 -9.06
N LEU A 39 17.20 7.23 -7.77
CA LEU A 39 16.17 7.35 -6.73
C LEU A 39 15.40 8.66 -6.85
N HIS A 40 16.08 9.76 -7.13
CA HIS A 40 15.42 11.04 -7.43
C HIS A 40 14.50 10.92 -8.66
N LEU A 41 14.88 10.11 -9.66
CA LEU A 41 14.01 9.87 -10.82
C LEU A 41 12.79 9.00 -10.46
N ALA A 42 12.95 8.01 -9.59
CA ALA A 42 11.83 7.25 -9.05
C ALA A 42 10.93 8.10 -8.13
N ALA A 43 11.49 9.13 -7.49
CA ALA A 43 10.79 10.05 -6.59
C ALA A 43 9.85 11.02 -7.29
N LYS A 44 10.06 11.30 -8.59
CA LYS A 44 9.18 12.16 -9.38
C LYS A 44 7.85 11.45 -9.65
N LEU A 45 6.75 12.21 -9.61
CA LEU A 45 5.41 11.70 -9.88
C LEU A 45 5.31 11.08 -11.29
N ALA A 46 4.71 9.90 -11.40
CA ALA A 46 4.51 9.24 -12.68
C ALA A 46 3.68 10.10 -13.65
N PRO A 47 3.89 9.95 -14.98
CA PRO A 47 3.15 10.72 -15.96
C PRO A 47 1.66 10.39 -15.92
N PRO A 48 0.77 11.35 -16.26
CA PRO A 48 -0.67 11.22 -16.08
C PRO A 48 -1.28 9.98 -16.74
N ASN A 49 -0.76 9.57 -17.90
CA ASN A 49 -1.21 8.38 -18.61
C ASN A 49 -0.94 7.07 -17.85
N ARG A 50 0.09 7.00 -17.01
CA ARG A 50 0.41 5.84 -16.16
C ARG A 50 -0.40 5.89 -14.88
N LEU A 51 -0.52 7.07 -14.25
CA LEU A 51 -1.35 7.24 -13.05
C LEU A 51 -2.83 6.95 -13.32
N ALA A 52 -3.36 7.42 -14.45
CA ALA A 52 -4.77 7.23 -14.82
C ALA A 52 -5.16 5.76 -15.08
N GLN A 53 -4.18 4.84 -15.26
CA GLN A 53 -4.46 3.41 -15.37
C GLN A 53 -4.88 2.77 -14.05
N ILE A 54 -4.62 3.44 -12.92
CA ILE A 54 -4.92 2.93 -11.58
C ILE A 54 -6.14 3.67 -11.05
N SER A 55 -7.16 2.92 -10.64
CA SER A 55 -8.39 3.51 -10.10
C SER A 55 -8.21 3.90 -8.63
N GLY A 56 -8.48 5.17 -8.30
CA GLY A 56 -8.46 5.68 -6.94
C GLY A 56 -7.10 6.19 -6.47
N ALA A 57 -7.11 7.35 -5.81
CA ALA A 57 -5.89 8.04 -5.39
C ALA A 57 -5.04 7.24 -4.39
N ALA A 58 -5.66 6.48 -3.48
CA ALA A 58 -4.91 5.66 -2.53
C ALA A 58 -4.17 4.50 -3.21
N LEU A 59 -4.80 3.85 -4.20
CA LEU A 59 -4.15 2.79 -4.97
C LEU A 59 -3.04 3.35 -5.87
N GLN A 60 -3.24 4.54 -6.44
CA GLN A 60 -2.19 5.27 -7.16
C GLN A 60 -1.00 5.55 -6.24
N MET A 61 -1.23 6.11 -5.05
CA MET A 61 -0.17 6.40 -4.07
C MET A 61 0.54 5.13 -3.61
N GLN A 62 -0.20 4.05 -3.33
CA GLN A 62 0.37 2.77 -2.95
C GLN A 62 1.32 2.21 -4.01
N LYS A 63 0.94 2.29 -5.30
CA LYS A 63 1.78 1.86 -6.40
C LYS A 63 3.03 2.72 -6.58
N GLU A 64 2.92 4.03 -6.44
CA GLU A 64 4.08 4.93 -6.51
C GLU A 64 5.06 4.67 -5.36
N LEU A 65 4.55 4.43 -4.14
CA LEU A 65 5.38 4.04 -3.01
C LEU A 65 6.05 2.69 -3.22
N GLN A 66 5.31 1.69 -3.71
CA GLN A 66 5.87 0.37 -4.03
C GLN A 66 6.98 0.51 -5.07
N TRP A 67 6.74 1.25 -6.15
CA TRP A 67 7.75 1.49 -7.19
C TRP A 67 9.01 2.17 -6.62
N TYR A 68 8.84 3.18 -5.79
CA TYR A 68 9.97 3.86 -5.13
C TYR A 68 10.78 2.87 -4.27
N LYS A 69 10.11 2.00 -3.50
CA LYS A 69 10.76 0.97 -2.67
C LYS A 69 11.48 -0.10 -3.49
N GLU A 70 10.91 -0.52 -4.62
CA GLU A 70 11.57 -1.45 -5.55
C GLU A 70 12.90 -0.85 -6.07
N VAL A 71 12.88 0.43 -6.48
CA VAL A 71 14.10 1.11 -6.92
C VAL A 71 15.08 1.33 -5.75
N GLU A 72 14.57 1.64 -4.56
CA GLU A 72 15.38 1.80 -3.33
C GLU A 72 16.11 0.52 -2.93
N SER A 73 15.48 -0.64 -3.11
CA SER A 73 16.05 -1.93 -2.72
C SER A 73 17.29 -2.35 -3.53
N ILE A 74 17.46 -1.76 -4.72
CA ILE A 74 18.49 -2.21 -5.67
C ILE A 74 19.70 -1.28 -5.79
N VAL A 75 19.64 -0.10 -5.18
CA VAL A 75 20.69 0.93 -5.21
C VAL A 75 21.54 0.90 -3.95
N ASP A 76 22.73 1.48 -4.03
CA ASP A 76 23.57 1.66 -2.85
C ASP A 76 22.90 2.63 -1.86
N PRO A 77 22.95 2.36 -0.54
CA PRO A 77 22.38 3.24 0.48
C PRO A 77 22.86 4.70 0.40
N SER A 78 24.07 4.96 -0.11
CA SER A 78 24.57 6.32 -0.32
C SER A 78 23.64 7.17 -1.19
N TYR A 79 22.93 6.56 -2.14
CA TYR A 79 22.04 7.29 -3.06
C TYR A 79 20.84 7.93 -2.35
N LYS A 80 20.49 7.46 -1.15
CA LYS A 80 19.43 8.03 -0.33
C LYS A 80 19.83 9.37 0.31
N LEU A 81 21.14 9.63 0.41
CA LEU A 81 21.72 10.80 1.06
C LEU A 81 22.20 11.85 0.05
N ASP A 82 22.36 11.47 -1.22
CA ASP A 82 22.73 12.39 -2.30
C ASP A 82 21.73 13.54 -2.42
N LEU A 83 22.24 14.72 -2.74
CA LEU A 83 21.44 15.91 -3.02
C LEU A 83 21.40 16.18 -4.52
N ASN A 84 20.22 16.48 -5.06
CA ASN A 84 20.09 17.04 -6.40
C ASN A 84 20.55 18.52 -6.44
N HIS A 85 20.50 19.15 -7.62
CA HIS A 85 20.82 20.58 -7.75
C HIS A 85 19.92 21.50 -6.91
N ASP A 86 18.70 21.05 -6.59
CA ASP A 86 17.75 21.80 -5.76
C ASP A 86 18.01 21.60 -4.26
N GLY A 87 19.02 20.80 -3.89
CA GLY A 87 19.39 20.52 -2.50
C GLY A 87 18.47 19.53 -1.80
N GLU A 88 17.67 18.77 -2.54
CA GLU A 88 16.72 17.78 -2.00
C GLU A 88 17.33 16.38 -2.01
N LYS A 89 17.02 15.58 -0.98
CA LYS A 89 17.21 14.12 -1.01
C LYS A 89 16.08 13.43 -1.80
N PRO A 90 16.26 12.19 -2.28
CA PRO A 90 15.20 11.48 -3.00
C PRO A 90 13.90 11.32 -2.20
N SER A 91 13.97 11.10 -0.89
CA SER A 91 12.78 10.94 -0.03
C SER A 91 12.02 12.26 0.16
N GLU A 92 12.73 13.37 0.24
CA GLU A 92 12.15 14.71 0.30
C GLU A 92 11.45 15.04 -1.02
N LEU A 93 12.13 14.80 -2.15
CA LEU A 93 11.56 14.95 -3.48
C LEU A 93 10.31 14.08 -3.68
N PHE A 94 10.30 12.84 -3.18
CA PHE A 94 9.15 11.95 -3.27
C PHE A 94 7.95 12.53 -2.52
N THR A 95 8.17 12.97 -1.29
CA THR A 95 7.13 13.57 -0.45
C THR A 95 6.56 14.83 -1.08
N ASN A 96 7.43 15.69 -1.60
CA ASN A 96 7.05 16.95 -2.25
C ASN A 96 6.28 16.68 -3.56
N SER A 97 6.77 15.78 -4.40
CA SER A 97 6.16 15.44 -5.70
C SER A 97 4.79 14.77 -5.57
N HIS A 98 4.56 14.03 -4.47
CA HIS A 98 3.32 13.26 -4.25
C HIS A 98 2.36 13.89 -3.25
N LYS A 99 2.62 15.12 -2.77
CA LYS A 99 1.82 15.78 -1.73
C LYS A 99 0.32 15.80 -2.05
N GLN A 100 -0.05 16.30 -3.23
CA GLN A 100 -1.45 16.36 -3.64
C GLN A 100 -2.08 14.97 -3.75
N LEU A 101 -1.35 14.00 -4.33
CA LEU A 101 -1.83 12.62 -4.44
C LEU A 101 -2.06 11.99 -3.06
N MET A 102 -1.21 12.31 -2.07
CA MET A 102 -1.35 11.84 -0.71
C MET A 102 -2.58 12.45 0.00
N GLU A 103 -2.85 13.74 -0.22
CA GLU A 103 -4.08 14.39 0.28
C GLU A 103 -5.35 13.76 -0.33
N GLU A 104 -5.33 13.47 -1.65
CA GLU A 104 -6.42 12.80 -2.34
C GLU A 104 -6.59 11.33 -1.89
N ALA A 105 -5.48 10.63 -1.65
CA ALA A 105 -5.47 9.27 -1.11
C ALA A 105 -6.06 9.21 0.30
N GLU A 106 -5.71 10.17 1.16
CA GLU A 106 -6.26 10.29 2.50
C GLU A 106 -7.77 10.49 2.46
N LYS A 107 -8.25 11.43 1.62
CA LYS A 107 -9.68 11.69 1.43
C LYS A 107 -10.44 10.47 0.92
N TRP A 108 -9.89 9.79 -0.10
CA TRP A 108 -10.49 8.57 -0.66
C TRP A 108 -10.61 7.47 0.39
N THR A 109 -9.54 7.24 1.16
CA THR A 109 -9.51 6.19 2.21
C THR A 109 -10.50 6.49 3.32
N LYS A 110 -10.62 7.75 3.77
CA LYS A 110 -11.63 8.18 4.75
C LYS A 110 -13.06 7.93 4.25
N GLY A 111 -13.33 8.23 2.97
CA GLY A 111 -14.64 8.01 2.36
C GLY A 111 -15.03 6.51 2.30
N ILE A 112 -14.07 5.65 1.95
CA ILE A 112 -14.27 4.21 1.94
C ILE A 112 -14.43 3.66 3.34
N ALA A 113 -13.58 4.07 4.28
CA ALA A 113 -13.67 3.66 5.68
C ALA A 113 -15.07 3.97 6.22
N HIS A 114 -15.55 5.21 6.06
CA HIS A 114 -16.89 5.61 6.50
C HIS A 114 -18.00 4.73 5.90
N SER A 115 -17.99 4.53 4.58
CA SER A 115 -19.00 3.72 3.89
C SER A 115 -18.95 2.25 4.33
N SER A 116 -17.74 1.70 4.49
CA SER A 116 -17.52 0.32 4.94
C SER A 116 -17.95 0.09 6.39
N THR A 117 -17.74 1.07 7.27
CA THR A 117 -18.20 1.03 8.67
C THR A 117 -19.72 0.99 8.75
N VAL A 118 -20.43 1.78 7.93
CA VAL A 118 -21.90 1.76 7.89
C VAL A 118 -22.42 0.40 7.44
N VAL A 119 -21.87 -0.16 6.36
CA VAL A 119 -22.24 -1.49 5.86
C VAL A 119 -21.93 -2.58 6.91
N GLY A 120 -20.75 -2.52 7.55
CA GLY A 120 -20.36 -3.44 8.61
C GLY A 120 -21.28 -3.37 9.83
N ALA A 121 -21.62 -2.16 10.30
CA ALA A 121 -22.54 -1.96 11.40
C ALA A 121 -23.94 -2.52 11.09
N LEU A 122 -24.40 -2.36 9.83
CA LEU A 122 -25.67 -2.94 9.39
C LEU A 122 -25.65 -4.47 9.42
N ILE A 123 -24.58 -5.10 8.93
CA ILE A 123 -24.41 -6.56 8.96
C ILE A 123 -24.42 -7.07 10.40
N ILE A 124 -23.64 -6.44 11.29
CA ILE A 124 -23.57 -6.80 12.72
C ILE A 124 -24.96 -6.70 13.36
N THR A 125 -25.69 -5.61 13.09
CA THR A 125 -27.05 -5.40 13.60
C THR A 125 -28.00 -6.49 13.13
N ILE A 126 -28.02 -6.81 11.83
CA ILE A 126 -28.87 -7.87 11.26
C ILE A 126 -28.52 -9.23 11.87
N MET A 127 -27.24 -9.56 12.02
CA MET A 127 -26.79 -10.81 12.64
C MET A 127 -27.24 -10.91 14.10
N PHE A 128 -27.10 -9.82 14.88
CA PHE A 128 -27.58 -9.75 16.26
C PHE A 128 -29.10 -9.93 16.31
N THR A 129 -29.85 -9.14 15.54
CA THR A 129 -31.31 -9.28 15.46
C THR A 129 -31.70 -10.71 15.07
N ALA A 130 -31.10 -11.34 14.06
CA ALA A 130 -31.41 -12.72 13.69
C ALA A 130 -31.12 -13.72 14.81
N ALA A 131 -29.98 -13.58 15.51
CA ALA A 131 -29.59 -14.48 16.60
C ALA A 131 -30.56 -14.43 17.80
N PHE A 132 -31.13 -13.26 18.10
CA PHE A 132 -31.99 -13.04 19.27
C PHE A 132 -33.50 -13.06 18.94
N THR A 133 -33.89 -12.76 17.71
CA THR A 133 -35.32 -12.60 17.32
C THR A 133 -35.89 -13.84 16.63
N VAL A 134 -35.06 -14.78 16.13
CA VAL A 134 -35.51 -16.08 15.59
C VAL A 134 -35.91 -17.03 16.73
N HIS A 135 -37.06 -16.68 17.33
CA HIS A 135 -38.05 -17.50 18.01
C HIS A 135 -37.76 -17.83 19.48
N THR A 136 -37.97 -16.82 20.32
CA THR A 136 -38.43 -16.97 21.70
C THR A 136 -39.79 -17.67 21.73
N GLN A 137 -39.79 -19.00 21.72
CA GLN A 137 -40.90 -19.79 22.24
C GLN A 137 -40.36 -20.61 23.41
N ASP A 138 -40.74 -20.15 24.61
CA ASP A 138 -40.78 -20.87 25.88
C ASP A 138 -39.54 -21.03 26.77
N SER A 139 -38.41 -20.35 26.52
CA SER A 139 -37.30 -20.37 27.51
C SER A 139 -36.52 -19.08 27.74
N GLY A 140 -36.79 -17.99 27.00
CA GLY A 140 -36.04 -16.72 27.17
C GLY A 140 -34.56 -16.77 26.76
N TYR A 141 -34.06 -17.94 26.30
CA TYR A 141 -32.69 -18.12 25.83
C TYR A 141 -32.64 -18.21 24.30
N PRO A 142 -31.69 -17.54 23.63
CA PRO A 142 -31.53 -17.65 22.17
C PRO A 142 -31.06 -19.06 21.79
N ILE A 143 -31.90 -19.82 21.07
CA ILE A 143 -31.67 -21.24 20.74
C ILE A 143 -30.42 -21.46 19.87
N PHE A 144 -30.03 -20.46 19.07
CA PHE A 144 -28.89 -20.58 18.14
C PHE A 144 -27.53 -20.65 18.83
N LEU A 145 -27.36 -20.04 20.01
CA LEU A 145 -26.11 -20.08 20.79
C LEU A 145 -25.71 -21.49 21.23
N HIS A 146 -26.68 -22.41 21.32
CA HIS A 146 -26.45 -23.76 21.81
C HIS A 146 -26.10 -24.77 20.69
N LYS A 147 -26.24 -24.39 19.41
CA LYS A 147 -25.87 -25.26 18.29
C LYS A 147 -24.36 -25.25 18.07
N LYS A 148 -23.75 -26.43 18.01
CA LYS A 148 -22.31 -26.61 17.75
C LYS A 148 -21.85 -25.85 16.50
N ALA A 149 -22.66 -25.82 15.44
CA ALA A 149 -22.36 -25.10 14.20
C ALA A 149 -22.23 -23.58 14.39
N PHE A 150 -23.06 -22.97 15.24
CA PHE A 150 -23.00 -21.53 15.50
C PHE A 150 -21.79 -21.13 16.33
N LYS A 151 -21.41 -21.94 17.33
CA LYS A 151 -20.16 -21.73 18.08
C LYS A 151 -18.94 -21.82 17.16
N VAL A 152 -18.87 -22.84 16.30
CA VAL A 152 -17.79 -22.99 15.32
C VAL A 152 -17.76 -21.79 14.37
N PHE A 153 -18.91 -21.30 13.91
CA PHE A 153 -19.00 -20.12 13.07
C PHE A 153 -18.46 -18.86 13.76
N ILE A 154 -18.93 -18.54 14.98
CA ILE A 154 -18.45 -17.39 15.77
C ILE A 154 -16.94 -17.48 16.04
N THR A 155 -16.44 -18.67 16.41
CA THR A 155 -15.00 -18.86 16.65
C THR A 155 -14.19 -18.70 15.37
N ALA A 156 -14.65 -19.23 14.23
CA ALA A 156 -13.97 -19.08 12.95
C ALA A 156 -13.97 -17.62 12.47
N ASP A 157 -15.09 -16.92 12.63
CA ASP A 157 -15.22 -15.49 12.30
C ASP A 157 -14.29 -14.62 13.16
N ALA A 158 -14.25 -14.87 14.47
CA ALA A 158 -13.33 -14.19 15.38
C ALA A 158 -11.86 -14.44 15.00
N VAL A 159 -11.47 -15.71 14.77
CA VAL A 159 -10.10 -16.07 14.36
C VAL A 159 -9.74 -15.41 13.03
N SER A 160 -10.67 -15.38 12.07
CA SER A 160 -10.48 -14.73 10.77
C SER A 160 -10.24 -13.23 10.91
N LEU A 161 -11.02 -12.53 11.73
CA LEU A 161 -10.86 -11.10 12.02
C LEU A 161 -9.52 -10.80 12.70
N PHE A 162 -9.12 -11.59 13.70
CA PHE A 162 -7.81 -11.44 14.34
C PHE A 162 -6.66 -11.67 13.37
N ALA A 163 -6.75 -12.69 12.52
CA ALA A 163 -5.74 -12.96 11.50
C ALA A 163 -5.64 -11.83 10.45
N ALA A 164 -6.76 -11.17 10.11
CA ALA A 164 -6.77 -10.03 9.21
C ALA A 164 -6.09 -8.79 9.82
N LEU A 165 -6.30 -8.52 11.11
CA LEU A 165 -5.68 -7.40 11.82
C LEU A 165 -4.17 -7.58 11.99
N LEU A 166 -3.71 -8.78 12.37
CA LEU A 166 -2.27 -9.07 12.49
C LEU A 166 -1.53 -8.87 11.17
N ARG A 167 -2.16 -9.21 10.04
CA ARG A 167 -1.58 -8.99 8.70
C ARG A 167 -1.37 -7.52 8.35
N HIS A 168 -2.07 -6.59 9.02
CA HIS A 168 -1.89 -5.15 8.84
C HIS A 168 -0.67 -4.62 9.63
N ASP A 169 -0.29 -5.27 10.73
CA ASP A 169 0.87 -4.91 11.54
C ASP A 169 2.19 -5.45 10.96
N ASP A 170 2.19 -6.60 10.26
CA ASP A 170 3.39 -7.10 9.59
C ASP A 170 3.90 -6.13 8.50
N SER A 171 3.00 -5.38 7.85
CA SER A 171 3.38 -4.27 6.96
C SER A 171 4.07 -3.11 7.69
N LEU A 172 3.77 -2.87 8.97
CA LEU A 172 4.43 -1.87 9.82
C LEU A 172 5.76 -2.40 10.40
N LEU A 173 5.84 -3.69 10.72
CA LEU A 173 7.10 -4.34 11.16
C LEU A 173 8.14 -4.39 10.03
N CYS A 174 7.72 -4.67 8.79
CA CYS A 174 8.60 -4.50 7.63
C CYS A 174 9.01 -3.04 7.39
N TYR A 175 8.20 -2.06 7.82
CA TYR A 175 8.54 -0.64 7.74
C TYR A 175 9.57 -0.22 8.81
N SER A 176 9.48 -0.78 10.02
CA SER A 176 10.44 -0.51 11.10
C SER A 176 11.76 -1.27 10.94
N TYR A 177 11.74 -2.49 10.40
CA TYR A 177 12.95 -3.30 10.20
C TYR A 177 13.83 -2.78 9.05
N ASN A 178 13.24 -2.13 8.04
CA ASN A 178 13.97 -1.54 6.91
C ASN A 178 14.45 -0.09 7.15
N ASN A 179 14.14 0.50 8.31
CA ASN A 179 14.53 1.86 8.70
C ASN A 179 15.39 1.87 9.99
N ALA A 180 15.90 0.71 10.43
CA ALA A 180 16.85 0.57 11.53
C ALA A 180 18.26 0.24 11.00
#